data_AF-A0A0Q6VK39-F1
#
_entry.id   AF-A0A0Q6VK39-F1
#
_cell.length_a   1.000
_cell.length_b   1.000
_cell.length_c   1.000
_cell.angle_alpha   90.00
_cell.angle_beta   90.00
_cell.angle_gamma   90.00
#
_symmetry.space_group_name_H-M   'P 1'
#
loop_
_entity.id
_entity.type
_entity.pdbx_description
1 polymer ?
#
loop_
_entity_poly.entity_id
_entity_poly.type
_entity_poly.pdbx_seq_one_letter_code
_entity_poly.pdbx_strand_id
1 'polypeptide(L)'
;MRVYLAVGPDDLNALAGGASISAPAFLAASEDEEDELAALEEAAENGAAVAAAELDDPDGPVTLDDVVSFHLDVDGTGDLAWYATQEIDAVLSTLAGPDTAS
;
A
#
# COMPACT_ATOMS: atom_id res chain seq x y z
N MET A 1 12.92 -1.48 -9.09
CA MET A 1 12.71 -2.65 -8.20
C MET A 1 11.40 -2.46 -7.48
N ARG A 2 10.74 -3.54 -7.07
CA ARG A 2 9.47 -3.44 -6.34
C ARG A 2 9.72 -3.31 -4.83
N VAL A 3 8.99 -2.40 -4.21
CA VAL A 3 8.95 -2.22 -2.75
C VAL A 3 7.50 -2.27 -2.27
N TYR A 4 7.30 -2.76 -1.05
CA TYR A 4 6.00 -2.83 -0.40
C TYR A 4 5.98 -1.87 0.79
N LEU A 5 5.25 -0.76 0.67
CA LEU A 5 5.18 0.25 1.72
C LEU A 5 3.98 0.01 2.63
N ALA A 6 4.21 -0.04 3.94
CA ALA A 6 3.17 -0.02 4.95
C ALA A 6 2.62 1.40 5.11
N VAL A 7 1.45 1.69 4.54
CA VAL A 7 0.88 3.04 4.47
C VAL A 7 -0.34 3.22 5.36
N GLY A 8 -0.49 4.42 5.92
CA GLY A 8 -1.66 4.83 6.68
C GLY A 8 -2.61 5.75 5.90
N PRO A 9 -3.77 6.11 6.49
CA PRO A 9 -4.70 7.06 5.88
C PRO A 9 -4.07 8.42 5.54
N ASP A 10 -3.15 8.92 6.36
CA ASP A 10 -2.48 10.19 6.11
C ASP A 10 -1.56 10.11 4.87
N ASP A 11 -0.83 9.01 4.71
CA ASP A 11 0.03 8.75 3.55
C ASP A 11 -0.81 8.63 2.27
N LEU A 12 -1.92 7.90 2.34
CA LEU A 12 -2.85 7.75 1.21
C LEU A 12 -3.49 9.08 0.81
N ASN A 13 -3.87 9.92 1.78
CA ASN A 13 -4.35 11.28 1.49
C ASN A 13 -3.25 12.16 0.88
N ALA A 14 -2.01 12.03 1.33
CA ALA A 14 -0.87 12.75 0.76
C ALA A 14 -0.63 12.33 -0.70
N LEU A 15 -0.63 11.03 -0.99
CA LEU A 15 -0.53 10.49 -2.35
C LEU A 15 -1.67 10.96 -3.26
N ALA A 16 -2.92 10.89 -2.78
CA ALA A 16 -4.08 11.38 -3.52
C ALA A 16 -4.01 12.90 -3.78
N GLY A 17 -3.38 13.65 -2.88
CA GLY A 17 -3.09 15.07 -3.03
C GLY A 17 -1.89 15.39 -3.94
N GLY A 18 -1.20 14.38 -4.48
CA GLY A 18 -0.03 14.53 -5.33
C GLY A 18 1.27 14.82 -4.58
N ALA A 19 1.30 14.61 -3.26
CA ALA A 19 2.51 14.70 -2.46
C ALA A 19 3.28 13.38 -2.48
N SER A 20 4.58 13.45 -2.18
CA SER A 20 5.40 12.27 -1.94
C SER A 20 5.37 11.85 -0.47
N ILE A 21 5.47 10.54 -0.22
CA ILE A 21 5.49 9.97 1.14
C ILE A 21 6.81 9.25 1.44
N SER A 22 7.02 8.97 2.72
CA SER A 22 8.05 8.03 3.19
C SER A 22 7.43 7.19 4.28
N ALA A 23 7.42 5.88 4.07
CA ALA A 23 6.83 4.91 4.97
C ALA A 23 7.74 3.68 5.10
N PRO A 24 7.59 2.83 6.13
CA PRO A 24 8.34 1.59 6.22
C PRO A 24 8.16 0.77 4.94
N ALA A 25 9.28 0.44 4.30
CA ALA A 25 9.33 -0.30 3.04
C ALA A 25 9.93 -1.68 3.27
N PHE A 26 9.28 -2.69 2.69
CA PHE A 26 9.66 -4.08 2.76
C PHE A 26 10.05 -4.56 1.37
N LEU A 27 11.16 -5.29 1.30
CA LEU A 27 11.71 -5.81 0.05
C LEU A 27 11.59 -7.33 0.07
N ALA A 28 11.14 -7.89 -1.06
CA ALA A 28 11.20 -9.32 -1.28
C ALA A 28 12.67 -9.78 -1.25
N ALA A 29 12.92 -10.98 -0.73
CA ALA A 29 14.25 -11.56 -0.72
C ALA A 29 14.74 -11.92 -2.14
N SER A 30 13.80 -12.17 -3.06
CA SER A 30 14.02 -12.41 -4.48
C SER A 30 12.75 -12.07 -5.28
N GLU A 31 12.80 -12.21 -6.61
CA GLU A 31 11.64 -12.01 -7.50
C GLU A 31 10.68 -13.23 -7.55
N ASP A 32 10.93 -14.26 -6.72
CA ASP A 32 10.04 -15.42 -6.61
C ASP A 32 8.72 -15.03 -5.91
N GLU A 33 7.61 -15.60 -6.38
CA GLU A 33 6.26 -15.26 -5.92
C GLU A 33 6.08 -15.41 -4.40
N GLU A 34 6.70 -16.43 -3.79
CA GLU A 34 6.64 -16.65 -2.34
C GLU A 34 7.36 -15.56 -1.55
N ASP A 35 8.49 -15.05 -2.06
CA ASP A 35 9.25 -13.99 -1.39
C ASP A 35 8.57 -12.63 -1.55
N GLU A 36 7.94 -12.38 -2.71
CA GLU A 36 7.11 -11.19 -2.95
C GLU A 36 5.88 -11.19 -2.06
N LEU A 37 5.20 -12.34 -1.91
CA LEU A 37 4.07 -12.49 -1.00
C LEU A 37 4.49 -12.25 0.45
N ALA A 38 5.61 -12.83 0.89
CA ALA A 38 6.09 -12.66 2.26
C ALA A 38 6.37 -11.18 2.61
N ALA A 39 6.99 -10.42 1.68
CA ALA A 39 7.23 -8.99 1.89
C ALA A 39 5.93 -8.16 1.89
N LEU A 40 4.97 -8.54 1.05
CA LEU A 40 3.66 -7.91 0.98
C LEU A 40 2.84 -8.17 2.27
N GLU A 41 2.85 -9.40 2.78
CA GLU A 41 2.21 -9.76 4.06
C GLU A 41 2.86 -9.02 5.24
N GLU A 42 4.20 -8.95 5.29
CA GLU A 42 4.90 -8.19 6.34
C GLU A 42 4.53 -6.70 6.29
N ALA A 43 4.44 -6.10 5.10
CA ALA A 43 3.97 -4.73 4.97
C ALA A 43 2.53 -4.54 5.45
N ALA A 44 1.64 -5.51 5.18
CA ALA A 44 0.24 -5.47 5.59
C ALA A 44 0.09 -5.55 7.12
N GLU A 45 0.96 -6.29 7.81
CA GLU A 45 0.97 -6.35 9.28
C GLU A 45 1.40 -5.03 9.94
N ASN A 46 2.09 -4.15 9.20
CA ASN A 46 2.65 -2.90 9.71
C ASN A 46 1.90 -1.64 9.26
N GLY A 47 0.92 -1.76 8.35
CA GLY A 47 0.21 -0.65 7.73
C GLY A 47 -1.31 -0.82 7.79
N ALA A 48 -2.04 0.25 7.48
CA ALA A 48 -3.48 0.14 7.23
C ALA A 48 -3.74 -0.44 5.84
N ALA A 49 -2.87 -0.15 4.88
CA ALA A 49 -2.82 -0.75 3.55
C ALA A 49 -1.36 -0.93 3.13
N VAL A 50 -1.14 -1.66 2.03
CA VAL A 50 0.17 -1.79 1.38
C VAL A 50 0.14 -1.08 0.04
N ALA A 51 1.10 -0.19 -0.21
CA ALA A 51 1.36 0.33 -1.55
C ALA A 51 2.52 -0.45 -2.17
N ALA A 52 2.26 -1.17 -3.27
CA ALA A 52 3.33 -1.74 -4.07
C ALA A 52 3.83 -0.64 -5.02
N ALA A 53 5.12 -0.31 -4.96
CA ALA A 53 5.72 0.74 -5.78
C ALA A 53 6.95 0.24 -6.53
N GLU A 54 7.22 0.83 -7.69
CA GLU A 54 8.41 0.56 -8.50
C GLU A 54 9.38 1.73 -8.41
N LEU A 55 10.51 1.52 -7.74
CA LEU A 55 11.50 2.57 -7.47
C LEU A 55 12.89 2.20 -8.02
N ASP A 56 13.67 3.23 -8.37
CA ASP A 56 15.10 3.07 -8.63
C ASP A 56 15.92 3.00 -7.33
N ASP A 57 15.49 3.74 -6.30
CA ASP A 57 16.06 3.78 -4.96
C ASP A 57 14.99 3.32 -3.94
N PRO A 58 15.17 2.17 -3.26
CA PRO A 58 14.15 1.60 -2.37
C PRO A 58 13.91 2.46 -1.11
N ASP A 59 14.86 3.32 -0.73
CA ASP A 59 14.72 4.24 0.40
C ASP A 59 14.22 5.63 -0.02
N GLY A 60 13.94 5.81 -1.32
CA GLY A 60 13.51 7.08 -1.89
C GLY A 60 12.06 7.45 -1.53
N PRO A 61 11.71 8.75 -1.63
CA PRO A 61 10.32 9.17 -1.46
C PRO A 61 9.44 8.62 -2.60
N VAL A 62 8.20 8.24 -2.27
CA VAL A 62 7.27 7.60 -3.20
C VAL A 62 6.14 8.56 -3.57
N THR A 63 5.87 8.70 -4.87
CA THR A 63 4.72 9.42 -5.41
C THR A 63 3.66 8.46 -5.92
N LEU A 64 2.47 8.97 -6.22
CA LEU A 64 1.39 8.12 -6.73
C LEU A 64 1.72 7.49 -8.10
N ASP A 65 2.53 8.17 -8.93
CA ASP A 65 2.99 7.65 -10.22
C ASP A 65 3.93 6.44 -10.08
N ASP A 66 4.60 6.30 -8.94
CA ASP A 66 5.48 5.15 -8.65
C ASP A 66 4.70 3.92 -8.16
N VAL A 67 3.47 4.12 -7.67
CA VAL A 67 2.62 3.06 -7.14
C VAL A 67 1.97 2.27 -8.27
N VAL A 68 2.09 0.94 -8.24
CA VAL A 68 1.49 0.02 -9.21
C VAL A 68 0.16 -0.57 -8.72
N SER A 69 0.00 -0.75 -7.41
CA SER A 69 -1.24 -1.22 -6.81
C SER A 69 -1.27 -0.99 -5.30
N PHE A 70 -2.48 -1.06 -4.74
CA PHE A 70 -2.71 -1.11 -3.31
C PHE A 70 -3.25 -2.48 -2.89
N HIS A 71 -2.92 -2.90 -1.68
CA HIS A 71 -3.44 -4.12 -1.07
C HIS A 71 -3.99 -3.82 0.32
N LEU A 72 -5.17 -4.37 0.62
CA LEU A 72 -5.89 -4.07 1.86
C LEU A 72 -6.60 -5.32 2.39
N ASP A 73 -6.46 -5.57 3.69
CA ASP A 73 -7.30 -6.54 4.40
C ASP A 73 -8.66 -5.88 4.69
N VAL A 74 -9.64 -6.18 3.85
CA VAL A 74 -10.96 -5.51 3.88
C VAL A 74 -11.94 -6.17 4.84
N ASP A 75 -11.71 -7.43 5.20
CA ASP A 75 -12.63 -8.23 6.01
C ASP A 75 -12.00 -8.81 7.30
N GLY A 76 -10.72 -8.49 7.56
CA GLY A 76 -10.00 -8.90 8.75
C GLY A 76 -9.54 -10.36 8.72
N THR A 77 -9.58 -11.01 7.56
CA THR A 77 -9.18 -12.41 7.40
C THR A 77 -7.68 -12.56 7.10
N GLY A 78 -7.03 -11.46 6.73
CA GLY A 78 -5.69 -11.45 6.16
C GLY A 78 -5.67 -11.67 4.64
N ASP A 79 -6.81 -11.93 3.99
CA ASP A 79 -6.89 -11.98 2.53
C ASP A 79 -6.83 -10.55 1.95
N LEU A 80 -5.75 -10.27 1.24
CA LEU A 80 -5.48 -8.92 0.76
C LEU A 80 -6.15 -8.65 -0.59
N ALA A 81 -7.16 -7.80 -0.56
CA ALA A 81 -7.83 -7.32 -1.77
C ALA A 81 -6.88 -6.43 -2.58
N TRP A 82 -6.87 -6.62 -3.90
CA TRP A 82 -6.06 -5.84 -4.84
C TRP A 82 -6.85 -4.66 -5.42
N TYR A 83 -6.26 -3.47 -5.36
CA TYR A 83 -6.79 -2.25 -5.97
C TYR A 83 -5.75 -1.65 -6.90
N ALA A 84 -6.19 -1.15 -8.05
CA ALA A 84 -5.30 -0.43 -8.96
C ALA A 84 -4.97 0.98 -8.44
N THR A 85 -3.88 1.59 -8.92
CA THR A 85 -3.43 2.92 -8.49
C THR A 85 -4.51 4.00 -8.61
N GLN A 86 -5.32 3.97 -9.68
CA GLN A 86 -6.42 4.92 -9.87
C GLN A 86 -7.58 4.76 -8.88
N GLU A 87 -7.59 3.68 -8.10
CA GLU A 87 -8.64 3.37 -7.13
C GLU A 87 -8.29 3.85 -5.71
N ILE A 88 -7.32 4.75 -5.55
CA ILE A 88 -6.93 5.32 -4.25
C ILE A 88 -8.11 5.90 -3.46
N ASP A 89 -9.09 6.52 -4.13
CA ASP A 89 -10.32 6.99 -3.49
C ASP A 89 -11.16 5.84 -2.91
N ALA A 90 -11.18 4.68 -3.57
CA ALA A 90 -11.87 3.49 -3.08
C ALA A 90 -11.13 2.87 -1.88
N VAL A 91 -9.80 2.88 -1.89
CA VAL A 91 -8.98 2.46 -0.75
C VAL A 91 -9.28 3.34 0.47
N LEU A 92 -9.23 4.67 0.29
CA LEU A 92 -9.56 5.63 1.34
C LEU A 92 -10.99 5.45 1.87
N SER A 93 -11.96 5.26 0.98
CA SER A 93 -13.35 5.00 1.37
C SER A 93 -13.51 3.68 2.14
N THR A 94 -12.74 2.64 1.79
CA THR A 94 -12.81 1.34 2.47
C THR A 94 -12.24 1.45 3.88
N LEU A 95 -11.11 2.16 4.04
CA LEU A 95 -10.47 2.41 5.33
C LEU A 95 -11.30 3.30 6.27
N ALA A 96 -12.07 4.24 5.72
CA ALA A 96 -13.01 5.04 6.52
C ALA A 96 -14.15 4.20 7.11
N GLY A 97 -14.38 2.99 6.60
CA GLY A 97 -15.49 2.12 6.96
C GLY A 97 -16.82 2.61 6.39
N PRO A 98 -17.93 1.87 6.60
CA PRO A 98 -19.25 2.40 6.33
C PRO A 98 -19.44 3.64 7.20
N ASP A 99 -19.69 4.79 6.57
CA ASP A 99 -20.07 6.03 7.24
C ASP A 99 -21.21 5.72 8.23
N THR A 100 -20.87 5.49 9.50
CA THR A 100 -21.87 5.32 10.55
C THR A 100 -22.38 6.71 10.86
N ALA A 101 -23.21 7.24 9.96
CA ALA A 101 -24.22 8.21 10.30
C ALA A 101 -25.11 7.58 11.39
N SER A 102 -24.76 7.85 12.64
CA SER A 102 -25.63 7.72 13.82
C SER A 102 -26.10 9.10 14.24
#